data_AF-A0ABD6PRP0-F1
#
_entry.id   AF-A0ABD6PRP0-F1
#
_cell.length_a   1.000
_cell.length_b   1.000
_cell.length_c   1.000
_cell.angle_alpha   90.00
_cell.angle_beta   90.00
_cell.angle_gamma   90.00
#
_symmetry.space_group_name_H-M   'P 1'
#
loop_
_entity.id
_entity.type
_entity.pdbx_description
1 polymer ?
#
loop_
_entity_poly.entity_id
_entity_poly.type
_entity_poly.pdbx_seq_one_letter_code
_entity_poly.pdbx_strand_id
1 'polypeptide(L)' 'MHIINIDSLPDTAQLTIAELETSQAKGRRGITRLSSSQIRRLEAAGQFPQSRQITGTRSRFYVAGEVKKWLTEQAS' A
#
# COMPACT_ATOMS: atom_id res chain seq x y z
N MET A 1 16.00 9.12 -4.09
CA MET A 1 15.12 7.96 -3.79
C MET A 1 14.45 8.23 -2.46
N HIS A 2 13.14 8.46 -2.43
CA HIS A 2 12.40 8.50 -1.17
C HIS A 2 12.01 7.06 -0.80
N ILE A 3 12.66 6.51 0.22
CA ILE A 3 12.28 5.24 0.82
C ILE A 3 11.31 5.60 1.93
N ILE A 4 10.03 5.26 1.76
CA ILE A 4 9.02 5.45 2.81
C ILE A 4 9.15 4.28 3.78
N ASN A 5 9.55 4.55 5.02
CA ASN A 5 9.61 3.54 6.06
C ASN A 5 8.24 3.42 6.73
N ILE A 6 7.49 2.35 6.42
CA ILE A 6 6.16 2.10 7.01
C ILE A 6 6.20 1.98 8.54
N ASP A 7 7.33 1.56 9.13
CA ASP A 7 7.44 1.42 10.59
C ASP A 7 7.49 2.76 11.34
N SER A 8 7.80 3.85 10.62
CA SER A 8 7.81 5.21 11.17
C SER A 8 6.45 5.91 11.06
N LEU A 9 5.47 5.28 10.39
CA LEU A 9 4.15 5.85 10.19
C LEU A 9 3.19 5.39 11.30
N PRO A 10 2.29 6.26 11.78
CA PRO A 10 1.23 5.84 12.67
C PRO A 10 0.29 4.87 11.94
N ASP A 11 -0.30 3.93 12.66
CA ASP A 11 -1.18 2.91 12.07
C ASP A 11 -2.39 3.50 11.33
N THR A 12 -2.81 4.71 11.70
CA THR A 12 -3.92 5.44 11.06
C THR A 12 -3.50 6.23 9.82
N ALA A 13 -2.22 6.24 9.45
CA ALA A 13 -1.74 6.96 8.27
C ALA A 13 -2.42 6.44 6.99
N GLN A 14 -2.79 7.38 6.14
CA GLN A 14 -3.42 7.10 4.85
C GLN A 14 -2.34 7.00 3.78
N LEU A 15 -2.31 5.85 3.11
CA LEU A 15 -1.34 5.55 2.07
C LEU A 15 -2.05 5.45 0.72
N THR A 16 -1.50 6.10 -0.29
CA THR A 16 -1.94 5.96 -1.66
C THR A 16 -1.31 4.72 -2.30
N ILE A 17 -1.90 4.22 -3.39
CA ILE A 17 -1.30 3.12 -4.15
C ILE A 17 0.10 3.46 -4.69
N ALA A 18 0.40 4.75 -4.91
CA ALA A 18 1.69 5.21 -5.39
C ALA A 18 2.80 5.09 -4.33
N GLU A 19 2.44 5.16 -3.05
CA GLU A 19 3.35 4.96 -1.92
C GLU A 19 3.53 3.48 -1.61
N LEU A 20 2.50 2.66 -1.88
CA LEU A 20 2.56 1.22 -1.73
C LEU A 20 3.33 0.53 -2.88
N GLU A 21 3.16 0.99 -4.12
CA GLU A 21 3.72 0.31 -5.28
C GLU A 21 5.24 0.46 -5.38
N THR A 22 5.92 -0.62 -5.74
CA THR A 22 7.26 -0.57 -6.31
C THR A 22 7.16 -0.59 -7.83
N SER A 23 7.73 0.42 -8.47
CA SER A 23 7.79 0.55 -9.93
C SER A 23 9.24 0.69 -10.36
N GLN A 24 9.77 -0.38 -10.95
CA GLN A 24 11.12 -0.36 -11.56
C GLN A 24 11.18 0.66 -12.71
N ALA A 25 10.13 0.72 -13.53
CA ALA A 25 10.04 1.66 -14.66
C ALA A 25 10.09 3.14 -14.26
N LYS A 26 9.61 3.48 -13.05
CA LYS A 26 9.65 4.85 -12.51
C LYS A 26 10.78 5.07 -11.50
N GLY A 27 11.64 4.07 -11.26
CA GLY A 27 12.69 4.11 -10.24
C GLY A 27 12.17 4.32 -8.80
N ARG A 28 10.92 3.92 -8.53
CA ARG A 28 10.26 4.10 -7.23
C ARG A 28 10.25 2.79 -6.47
N ARG A 29 10.72 2.84 -5.22
CA ARG A 29 10.63 1.74 -4.27
C ARG A 29 9.59 2.11 -3.22
N GLY A 30 8.39 1.57 -3.39
CA GLY A 30 7.30 1.76 -2.43
C GLY A 30 7.47 0.86 -1.22
N ILE A 31 6.48 0.93 -0.34
CA ILE A 31 6.41 0.15 0.90
C ILE A 31 6.35 -1.36 0.59
N THR A 32 5.64 -1.76 -0.47
CA THR A 32 5.54 -3.15 -0.90
C THR A 32 6.48 -3.43 -2.07
N ARG A 33 6.81 -4.71 -2.31
CA ARG A 33 7.55 -5.16 -3.51
C ARG A 33 6.66 -5.33 -4.74
N LEU A 34 5.38 -4.95 -4.65
CA LEU A 34 4.37 -5.22 -5.67
C LEU A 34 4.17 -4.00 -6.57
N SER A 35 3.84 -4.23 -7.84
CA SER A 35 3.32 -3.18 -8.72
C SER A 35 1.88 -2.81 -8.37
N SER A 36 1.40 -1.62 -8.75
CA SER A 36 -0.01 -1.23 -8.57
C SER A 36 -1.00 -2.22 -9.17
N SER A 37 -0.69 -2.84 -10.31
CA SER A 37 -1.56 -3.86 -10.92
C SER A 37 -1.65 -5.12 -10.05
N GLN A 38 -0.54 -5.57 -9.45
CA GLN A 38 -0.55 -6.69 -8.52
C GLN A 38 -1.33 -6.35 -7.25
N ILE A 39 -1.13 -5.16 -6.69
CA ILE A 39 -1.88 -4.70 -5.51
C ILE A 39 -3.39 -4.76 -5.78
N ARG A 40 -3.86 -4.20 -6.91
CA ARG A 40 -5.28 -4.23 -7.29
C ARG A 40 -5.83 -5.64 -7.49
N ARG A 41 -5.03 -6.55 -8.06
CA ARG A 41 -5.44 -7.96 -8.23
C ARG A 41 -5.59 -8.68 -6.89
N LEU A 42 -4.64 -8.48 -5.98
CA LEU A 42 -4.71 -9.07 -4.64
C LEU A 42 -5.86 -8.46 -3.83
N GLU A 43 -6.09 -7.16 -3.94
CA GLU A 43 -7.26 -6.49 -3.34
C GLU A 43 -8.56 -7.12 -3.85
N ALA A 44 -8.70 -7.30 -5.17
CA ALA A 44 -9.87 -7.96 -5.75
C ALA A 44 -10.03 -9.42 -5.32
N ALA A 45 -8.92 -10.10 -5.03
CA ALA A 45 -8.92 -11.48 -4.51
C ALA A 45 -9.13 -11.56 -2.99
N GLY A 46 -9.26 -10.43 -2.27
CA GLY A 46 -9.34 -10.40 -0.81
C GLY A 46 -8.03 -10.77 -0.09
N GLN A 47 -6.91 -10.79 -0.82
CA GLN A 47 -5.57 -11.15 -0.34
C GLN A 47 -4.72 -9.93 0.00
N PHE A 48 -5.25 -8.72 -0.13
CA PHE A 48 -4.59 -7.47 0.24
C PHE A 48 -5.59 -6.58 1.00
N PRO A 49 -5.13 -5.71 1.92
CA PRO A 49 -5.99 -4.74 2.59
C PRO A 49 -6.87 -3.95 1.63
N GLN A 50 -8.15 -3.81 1.97
CA GLN A 50 -9.10 -3.14 1.11
C GLN A 50 -8.91 -1.63 1.17
N SER A 51 -8.84 -0.99 0.02
CA SER A 51 -8.75 0.46 -0.04
C SER A 51 -10.09 1.12 0.34
N ARG A 52 -9.99 2.23 1.07
CA ARG A 52 -11.12 3.10 1.44
C ARG A 52 -11.18 4.29 0.50
N GLN A 53 -12.38 4.75 0.19
CA GLN A 53 -12.57 5.97 -0.59
C GLN A 53 -12.54 7.19 0.34
N ILE A 54 -11.82 8.25 -0.07
CA ILE A 54 -11.86 9.52 0.66
C ILE A 54 -13.22 10.18 0.37
N THR A 55 -14.00 10.46 1.41
CA THR A 55 -15.32 11.09 1.32
C THR A 55 -15.28 12.33 0.43
N GLY A 56 -16.18 12.40 -0.56
CA GLY A 56 -16.26 13.53 -1.49
C GLY A 56 -15.26 13.51 -2.65
N THR A 57 -14.38 12.50 -2.75
CA THR A 57 -13.42 12.38 -3.87
C THR A 57 -13.50 10.99 -4.52
N ARG A 58 -12.89 10.84 -5.70
CA ARG A 58 -12.66 9.53 -6.35
C ARG A 58 -11.36 8.87 -5.87
N SER A 59 -10.62 9.52 -4.98
CA SER A 59 -9.33 9.03 -4.47
C SER A 59 -9.54 7.93 -3.45
N ARG A 60 -8.61 6.97 -3.45
CA ARG A 60 -8.62 5.82 -2.56
C ARG A 60 -7.32 5.78 -1.76
N PHE A 61 -7.42 5.33 -0.52
CA PHE A 61 -6.29 5.18 0.40
C PHE A 61 -6.35 3.82 1.09
N TYR A 62 -5.20 3.38 1.58
CA TYR A 62 -5.02 2.22 2.42
C TYR A 62 -4.59 2.70 3.80
N VAL A 63 -4.95 1.96 4.84
CA VAL A 63 -4.56 2.30 6.21
C VAL A 63 -3.24 1.61 6.53
N ALA A 64 -2.26 2.38 7.00
CA ALA A 64 -0.90 1.89 7.22
C ALA A 64 -0.84 0.67 8.15
N GLY A 65 -1.63 0.64 9.23
CA GLY A 65 -1.67 -0.49 10.15
C GLY A 65 -2.13 -1.80 9.50
N GLU A 66 -3.10 -1.73 8.57
CA GLU A 66 -3.57 -2.91 7.83
C GLU A 66 -2.50 -3.41 6.86
N VAL A 67 -1.81 -2.50 6.19
CA VAL A 67 -0.70 -2.83 5.29
C VAL A 67 0.47 -3.43 6.07
N LYS A 68 0.79 -2.88 7.25
CA LYS A 68 1.85 -3.38 8.12
C LYS A 68 1.55 -4.80 8.62
N LYS A 69 0.32 -5.04 9.06
CA LYS A 69 -0.15 -6.38 9.45
C LYS A 69 -0.01 -7.37 8.29
N TRP A 70 -0.48 -7.00 7.11
CA TRP A 70 -0.36 -7.83 5.91
C TRP A 70 1.11 -8.13 5.54
N LEU A 71 1.99 -7.13 5.60
CA LEU A 71 3.43 -7.33 5.35
C LEU A 71 4.06 -8.31 6.33
N THR A 72 3.63 -8.27 7.60
CA THR A 72 4.09 -9.18 8.64
C THR A 72 3.60 -10.61 8.37
N GLU A 73 2.34 -10.77 7.97
CA GLU A 73 1.75 -12.06 7.59
C GLU A 73 2.45 -12.68 6.36
N GLN A 74 2.86 -11.86 5.38
CA GLN A 74 3.60 -12.35 4.20
C GLN A 74 5.07 -12.69 4.47
N ALA A 75 5.63 -12.16 5.55
CA ALA A 75 7.01 -12.45 5.98
C ALA A 75 7.11 -13.66 6.92
N SER A 76 5.96 -14.23 7.30
CA SER A 76 5.82 -15.40 8.19
C SER A 76 5.81 -16.72 7.42
#